data_AF-U2YK89-F1
#
_entry.id   AF-U2YK89-F1
#
_cell.length_a   1.000
_cell.length_b   1.000
_cell.length_c   1.000
_cell.angle_alpha   90.00
_cell.angle_beta   90.00
_cell.angle_gamma   90.00
#
_symmetry.space_group_name_H-M   'P 1'
#
loop_
_entity.id
_entity.type
_entity.pdbx_description
1 polymer ?
#
loop_
_entity_poly.entity_id
_entity_poly.type
_entity_poly.pdbx_seq_one_letter_code
_entity_poly.pdbx_strand_id
1 'polypeptide(L)'
;MMPPAGRRSGRELPGTVVLREALRSIRHVAREGRDAVVEAASHGGAPVARVANFAITGADRMAEMAEEVVGLLIGAGAAPPDLSLADMPADEVNAACFAAAAYSALGHVLRGLGARHALVSEMRLRAAFLRGGGTGATTRSARLFVAMSEAEVIADVRMEPAADLSAHEAERLALFAMLLWMLSDRDIGDASDALDAASMIAIALRSELACAEGDEVTLAALLKEFRHHV
;
A
#
# COMPACT_ATOMS: atom_id res chain seq x y z
N MET A 1 62.92 -26.48 29.25
CA MET A 1 63.52 -25.48 28.35
C MET A 1 62.42 -24.50 27.96
N MET A 2 62.55 -23.24 28.38
CA MET A 2 61.60 -22.12 28.20
C MET A 2 61.89 -21.35 26.86
N PRO A 3 61.11 -20.31 26.46
CA PRO A 3 60.68 -19.98 25.08
C PRO A 3 61.53 -18.91 24.35
N PRO A 4 61.13 -18.40 23.15
CA PRO A 4 60.35 -17.13 23.04
C PRO A 4 59.26 -17.14 21.93
N ALA A 5 58.06 -16.59 22.15
CA ALA A 5 57.59 -15.20 21.95
C ALA A 5 57.51 -14.72 20.48
N GLY A 6 56.28 -14.57 19.99
CA GLY A 6 55.94 -13.84 18.76
C GLY A 6 54.47 -13.41 18.76
N ARG A 7 54.19 -12.18 19.21
CA ARG A 7 52.90 -11.48 19.11
C ARG A 7 52.66 -10.97 17.69
N ARG A 8 51.43 -11.09 17.17
CA ARG A 8 50.71 -10.10 16.34
C ARG A 8 49.21 -10.27 16.60
N SER A 9 48.60 -9.43 17.43
CA SER A 9 47.81 -8.24 17.04
C SER A 9 46.86 -8.46 15.86
N GLY A 10 45.59 -8.70 16.20
CA GLY A 10 44.47 -7.81 15.86
C GLY A 10 44.21 -7.52 14.38
N ARG A 11 43.10 -8.10 13.88
CA ARG A 11 42.16 -7.37 13.02
C ARG A 11 40.77 -7.99 13.17
N GLU A 12 40.15 -7.77 14.33
CA GLU A 12 38.69 -7.81 14.40
C GLU A 12 38.19 -6.67 13.50
N LEU A 13 37.39 -7.04 12.49
CA LEU A 13 36.84 -6.10 11.52
C LEU A 13 35.88 -5.13 12.24
N PRO A 14 36.13 -3.81 12.17
CA PRO A 14 35.32 -2.79 12.86
C PRO A 14 34.00 -2.51 12.14
N GLY A 15 33.19 -3.55 11.90
CA GLY A 15 31.97 -3.46 11.08
C GLY A 15 30.67 -3.92 11.75
N THR A 16 30.73 -4.83 12.73
CA THR A 16 29.51 -5.41 13.33
C THR A 16 29.06 -4.70 14.60
N VAL A 17 29.98 -4.05 15.31
CA VAL A 17 29.67 -3.22 16.49
C VAL A 17 28.99 -1.91 16.07
N VAL A 18 29.43 -1.31 14.96
CA VAL A 18 28.91 -0.04 14.42
C VAL A 18 27.46 -0.15 13.98
N LEU A 19 27.07 -1.27 13.36
CA LEU A 19 25.70 -1.47 12.87
C LEU A 19 24.70 -1.71 14.01
N ARG A 20 25.13 -2.41 15.07
CA ARG A 20 24.26 -2.70 16.22
C ARG A 20 24.08 -1.46 17.11
N GLU A 21 25.10 -0.62 17.22
CA GLU A 21 25.01 0.70 17.87
C GLU A 21 24.17 1.68 17.03
N ALA A 22 24.30 1.67 15.70
CA ALA A 22 23.47 2.48 14.80
C ALA A 22 21.99 2.10 14.85
N LEU A 23 21.66 0.81 14.92
CA LEU A 23 20.26 0.37 15.07
C LEU A 23 19.71 0.67 16.47
N ARG A 24 20.57 0.73 17.49
CA ARG A 24 20.17 1.12 18.84
C ARG A 24 19.94 2.62 18.95
N SER A 25 20.71 3.47 18.26
CA SER A 25 20.50 4.91 18.19
C SER A 25 19.25 5.26 17.38
N ILE A 26 19.00 4.58 16.24
CA ILE A 26 17.77 4.76 15.44
C ILE A 26 16.53 4.39 16.25
N ARG A 27 16.59 3.31 17.03
CA ARG A 27 15.50 2.90 17.93
C ARG A 27 15.34 3.83 19.14
N HIS A 28 16.38 4.56 19.54
CA HIS A 28 16.28 5.57 20.60
C HIS A 28 15.68 6.89 20.05
N VAL A 29 16.09 7.29 18.84
CA VAL A 29 15.57 8.49 18.13
C VAL A 29 14.12 8.31 17.68
N ALA A 30 13.72 7.10 17.29
CA ALA A 30 12.31 6.81 16.98
C ALA A 30 11.38 6.87 18.21
N ARG A 31 11.93 6.88 19.43
CA ARG A 31 11.14 6.97 20.67
C ARG A 31 11.09 8.37 21.28
N GLU A 32 11.98 9.28 20.91
CA GLU A 32 11.99 10.67 21.39
C GLU A 32 12.28 11.65 20.25
N GLY A 33 11.25 12.40 19.85
CA GLY A 33 11.43 13.76 19.32
C GLY A 33 11.57 13.91 17.80
N ARG A 34 10.42 14.14 17.13
CA ARG A 34 10.35 14.91 15.88
C ARG A 34 11.04 16.28 16.01
N ASP A 35 11.08 16.83 17.23
CA ASP A 35 11.74 18.10 17.56
C ASP A 35 13.27 17.98 17.65
N ALA A 36 13.80 16.81 18.04
CA ALA A 36 15.23 16.56 18.11
C ALA A 36 15.88 16.49 16.71
N VAL A 37 15.11 16.09 15.68
CA VAL A 37 15.58 16.04 14.28
C VAL A 37 15.68 17.44 13.67
N VAL A 38 14.76 18.33 14.03
CA VAL A 38 14.81 19.74 13.60
C VAL A 38 15.94 20.48 14.32
N GLU A 39 16.15 20.23 15.61
CA GLU A 39 17.25 20.82 16.39
C GLU A 39 18.63 20.28 15.98
N ALA A 40 18.74 18.97 15.66
CA ALA A 40 19.97 18.36 15.17
C ALA A 40 20.33 18.79 13.73
N ALA A 41 19.34 19.06 12.88
CA ALA A 41 19.56 19.64 11.55
C ALA A 41 20.02 21.11 11.63
N SER A 42 19.70 21.80 12.72
CA SER A 42 20.08 23.20 12.94
C SER A 42 21.52 23.36 13.49
N HIS A 43 22.07 22.31 14.11
CA HIS A 43 23.41 22.32 14.74
C HIS A 43 24.40 21.30 14.14
N GLY A 44 23.95 20.40 13.27
CA GLY A 44 24.78 19.37 12.63
C GLY A 44 25.35 19.84 11.30
N GLY A 45 26.67 19.77 11.14
CA GLY A 45 27.34 20.11 9.88
C GLY A 45 26.83 19.31 8.67
N ALA A 46 27.24 19.74 7.47
CA ALA A 46 26.77 19.27 6.16
C ALA A 46 26.58 17.75 5.93
N PRO A 47 27.27 16.81 6.61
CA PRO A 47 26.97 15.38 6.49
C PRO A 47 25.60 14.96 7.07
N VAL A 48 25.16 15.58 8.18
CA VAL A 48 23.91 15.20 8.87
C VAL A 48 22.69 15.77 8.13
N ALA A 49 22.79 17.00 7.62
CA ALA A 49 21.79 17.60 6.74
C ALA A 49 21.59 16.80 5.44
N ARG A 50 22.64 16.16 4.92
CA ARG A 50 22.55 15.28 3.73
C ARG A 50 21.84 13.96 4.00
N VAL A 51 21.99 13.38 5.19
CA VAL A 51 21.27 12.16 5.57
C VAL A 51 19.81 12.48 5.93
N ALA A 52 19.54 13.63 6.55
CA ALA A 52 18.19 14.13 6.78
C ALA A 52 17.46 14.44 5.46
N ASN A 53 18.12 15.13 4.52
CA ASN A 53 17.59 15.28 3.16
C ASN A 53 17.44 13.93 2.47
N PHE A 54 18.38 12.99 2.60
CA PHE A 54 18.22 11.66 1.98
C PHE A 54 17.05 10.86 2.56
N ALA A 55 16.70 11.05 3.83
CA ALA A 55 15.53 10.43 4.44
C ALA A 55 14.20 11.11 4.03
N ILE A 56 14.20 12.45 3.87
CA ILE A 56 13.04 13.22 3.40
C ILE A 56 12.83 12.98 1.89
N THR A 57 13.87 13.17 1.08
CA THR A 57 13.87 12.88 -0.36
C THR A 57 13.75 11.39 -0.68
N GLY A 58 14.06 10.50 0.27
CA GLY A 58 13.85 9.06 0.13
C GLY A 58 12.38 8.65 0.28
N ALA A 59 11.61 9.34 1.11
CA ALA A 59 10.16 9.19 1.20
C ALA A 59 9.47 9.81 -0.02
N ASP A 60 9.93 10.99 -0.47
CA ASP A 60 9.39 11.66 -1.65
C ASP A 60 9.74 10.91 -2.95
N ARG A 61 10.92 10.30 -3.07
CA ARG A 61 11.27 9.44 -4.23
C ARG A 61 10.48 8.14 -4.31
N MET A 62 9.95 7.61 -3.22
CA MET A 62 9.08 6.43 -3.28
C MET A 62 7.64 6.80 -3.69
N ALA A 63 7.19 8.01 -3.35
CA ALA A 63 5.96 8.59 -3.89
C ALA A 63 6.11 8.95 -5.38
N GLU A 64 7.23 9.54 -5.78
CA GLU A 64 7.54 9.87 -7.18
C GLU A 64 7.80 8.62 -8.03
N MET A 65 8.44 7.55 -7.51
CA MET A 65 8.55 6.29 -8.26
C MET A 65 7.21 5.55 -8.37
N ALA A 66 6.31 5.69 -7.40
CA ALA A 66 4.95 5.20 -7.54
C ALA A 66 4.19 6.01 -8.61
N GLU A 67 4.33 7.34 -8.62
CA GLU A 67 3.78 8.21 -9.68
C GLU A 67 4.46 8.04 -11.04
N GLU A 68 5.73 7.62 -11.09
CA GLU A 68 6.49 7.36 -12.34
C GLU A 68 6.20 5.97 -12.88
N VAL A 69 5.94 4.96 -12.03
CA VAL A 69 5.41 3.65 -12.44
C VAL A 69 3.94 3.78 -12.86
N VAL A 70 3.17 4.62 -12.16
CA VAL A 70 1.83 5.06 -12.60
C VAL A 70 1.93 5.85 -13.90
N GLY A 71 2.89 6.76 -14.07
CA GLY A 71 3.15 7.49 -15.30
C GLY A 71 3.69 6.63 -16.44
N LEU A 72 4.35 5.51 -16.15
CA LEU A 72 4.76 4.50 -17.14
C LEU A 72 3.62 3.53 -17.48
N LEU A 73 2.70 3.27 -16.55
CA LEU A 73 1.50 2.46 -16.75
C LEU A 73 0.30 3.26 -17.30
N ILE A 74 0.30 4.60 -17.16
CA ILE A 74 -0.78 5.53 -17.54
C ILE A 74 -0.32 6.50 -18.64
N GLY A 75 0.95 6.92 -18.68
CA GLY A 75 1.46 7.97 -19.59
C GLY A 75 2.28 7.48 -20.80
N ALA A 76 2.64 6.20 -20.89
CA ALA A 76 3.47 5.71 -22.00
C ALA A 76 2.69 5.29 -23.26
N GLY A 77 1.36 5.39 -23.29
CA GLY A 77 0.56 4.83 -24.40
C GLY A 77 0.70 3.30 -24.55
N ALA A 78 1.42 2.64 -23.64
CA ALA A 78 1.30 1.22 -23.41
C ALA A 78 -0.08 1.02 -22.80
N ALA A 79 -0.92 0.23 -23.46
CA ALA A 79 -2.18 -0.20 -22.87
C ALA A 79 -1.86 -0.70 -21.45
N PRO A 80 -2.56 -0.21 -20.40
CA PRO A 80 -2.39 -0.78 -19.07
C PRO A 80 -2.50 -2.30 -19.23
N PRO A 81 -1.64 -3.11 -18.56
CA PRO A 81 -1.83 -4.55 -18.59
C PRO A 81 -3.31 -4.81 -18.29
N ASP A 82 -3.94 -5.70 -19.05
CA ASP A 82 -5.35 -6.00 -18.85
C ASP A 82 -5.52 -6.50 -17.42
N LEU A 83 -5.89 -5.59 -16.52
CA LEU A 83 -5.98 -5.85 -15.10
C LEU A 83 -7.32 -6.53 -14.75
N SER A 84 -8.04 -7.02 -15.77
CA SER A 84 -9.23 -7.81 -15.61
C SER A 84 -8.95 -8.99 -14.68
N LEU A 85 -9.49 -8.90 -13.46
CA LEU A 85 -9.45 -9.96 -12.45
C LEU A 85 -10.06 -11.28 -12.96
N ALA A 86 -10.82 -11.23 -14.07
CA ALA A 86 -11.38 -12.40 -14.72
C ALA A 86 -10.31 -13.37 -15.21
N ASP A 87 -9.22 -12.84 -15.77
CA ASP A 87 -8.28 -13.62 -16.60
C ASP A 87 -6.89 -13.79 -15.99
N MET A 88 -6.60 -13.15 -14.86
CA MET A 88 -5.29 -13.30 -14.20
C MET A 88 -5.15 -14.61 -13.43
N PRO A 89 -4.27 -15.55 -13.80
CA PRO A 89 -3.98 -16.68 -12.92
C PRO A 89 -3.46 -16.22 -11.54
N ALA A 90 -3.80 -16.98 -10.49
CA ALA A 90 -3.32 -16.73 -9.13
C ALA A 90 -1.87 -17.24 -8.99
N ASP A 91 -0.93 -16.51 -9.59
CA ASP A 91 0.51 -16.78 -9.51
C ASP A 91 1.28 -15.57 -8.94
N GLU A 92 2.56 -15.77 -8.65
CA GLU A 92 3.41 -14.75 -8.01
C GLU A 92 3.61 -13.48 -8.85
N VAL A 93 3.62 -13.60 -10.18
CA VAL A 93 3.81 -12.43 -11.07
C VAL A 93 2.55 -11.58 -11.05
N ASN A 94 1.39 -12.21 -11.25
CA ASN A 94 0.10 -11.52 -11.20
C ASN A 94 -0.22 -10.99 -9.80
N ALA A 95 0.19 -11.69 -8.75
CA ALA A 95 0.06 -11.20 -7.37
C ALA A 95 0.87 -9.90 -7.15
N ALA A 96 2.09 -9.82 -7.70
CA ALA A 96 2.91 -8.60 -7.60
C ALA A 96 2.29 -7.43 -8.39
N CYS A 97 1.83 -7.67 -9.62
CA CYS A 97 1.13 -6.66 -10.42
C CYS A 97 -0.15 -6.17 -9.75
N PHE A 98 -0.97 -7.10 -9.25
CA PHE A 98 -2.16 -6.80 -8.47
C PHE A 98 -1.84 -5.93 -7.25
N ALA A 99 -0.84 -6.33 -6.44
CA ALA A 99 -0.53 -5.60 -5.22
C ALA A 99 -0.05 -4.17 -5.47
N ALA A 100 0.74 -3.95 -6.54
CA ALA A 100 1.16 -2.60 -6.92
C ALA A 100 -0.03 -1.72 -7.36
N ALA A 101 -0.92 -2.26 -8.21
CA ALA A 101 -2.13 -1.54 -8.65
C ALA A 101 -3.07 -1.27 -7.47
N ALA A 102 -3.30 -2.26 -6.62
CA ALA A 102 -4.14 -2.17 -5.43
C ALA A 102 -3.60 -1.17 -4.41
N TYR A 103 -2.28 -1.16 -4.17
CA TYR A 103 -1.65 -0.18 -3.27
C TYR A 103 -1.92 1.26 -3.73
N SER A 104 -1.72 1.54 -5.02
CA SER A 104 -1.97 2.87 -5.59
C SER A 104 -3.45 3.25 -5.53
N ALA A 105 -4.34 2.35 -5.94
CA ALA A 105 -5.78 2.59 -5.96
C ALA A 105 -6.34 2.79 -4.54
N LEU A 106 -5.97 1.96 -3.57
CA LEU A 106 -6.39 2.13 -2.18
C LEU A 106 -5.87 3.45 -1.60
N GLY A 107 -4.63 3.84 -1.89
CA GLY A 107 -4.08 5.13 -1.48
C GLY A 107 -4.82 6.33 -2.08
N HIS A 108 -5.29 6.22 -3.32
CA HIS A 108 -6.14 7.23 -3.96
C HIS A 108 -7.51 7.32 -3.29
N VAL A 109 -8.23 6.19 -3.21
CA VAL A 109 -9.60 6.15 -2.66
C VAL A 109 -9.62 6.56 -1.20
N LEU A 110 -8.71 6.06 -0.37
CA LEU A 110 -8.67 6.42 1.06
C LEU A 110 -8.44 7.93 1.27
N ARG A 111 -7.57 8.56 0.47
CA ARG A 111 -7.41 10.03 0.50
C ARG A 111 -8.70 10.75 0.10
N GLY A 112 -9.37 10.29 -0.95
CA GLY A 112 -10.67 10.82 -1.38
C GLY A 112 -11.77 10.68 -0.32
N LEU A 113 -11.73 9.61 0.47
CA LEU A 113 -12.62 9.39 1.61
C LEU A 113 -12.27 10.21 2.86
N GLY A 114 -11.19 11.01 2.83
CA GLY A 114 -10.76 11.85 3.94
C GLY A 114 -9.77 11.18 4.90
N ALA A 115 -9.07 10.13 4.49
CA ALA A 115 -7.95 9.59 5.25
C ALA A 115 -6.74 10.55 5.15
N ARG A 116 -6.27 11.02 6.30
CA ARG A 116 -5.03 11.79 6.42
C ARG A 116 -3.80 10.91 6.24
N HIS A 117 -3.90 9.66 6.69
CA HIS A 117 -2.83 8.68 6.64
C HIS A 117 -3.44 7.28 6.55
N ALA A 118 -2.85 6.44 5.70
CA ALA A 118 -3.20 5.03 5.61
C ALA A 118 -1.93 4.20 5.37
N LEU A 119 -1.88 3.01 5.96
CA LEU A 119 -0.82 2.03 5.75
C LEU A 119 -1.39 0.81 5.03
N VAL A 120 -1.04 0.66 3.76
CA VAL A 120 -1.43 -0.50 2.94
C VAL A 120 -0.23 -1.44 2.82
N SER A 121 -0.45 -2.74 3.04
CA SER A 121 0.60 -3.76 2.97
C SER A 121 0.55 -4.53 1.65
N GLU A 122 1.50 -4.26 0.76
CA GLU A 122 1.66 -5.02 -0.50
C GLU A 122 1.85 -6.53 -0.25
N MET A 123 2.59 -6.90 0.80
CA MET A 123 2.80 -8.31 1.15
C MET A 123 1.47 -9.00 1.49
N ARG A 124 0.59 -8.33 2.24
CA ARG A 124 -0.75 -8.86 2.59
C ARG A 124 -1.66 -8.88 1.37
N LEU A 125 -1.59 -7.87 0.49
CA LEU A 125 -2.31 -7.83 -0.79
C LEU A 125 -1.93 -9.03 -1.68
N ARG A 126 -0.64 -9.31 -1.83
CA ARG A 126 -0.14 -10.49 -2.58
C ARG A 126 -0.68 -11.78 -1.99
N ALA A 127 -0.56 -11.96 -0.68
CA ALA A 127 -1.04 -13.15 0.00
C ALA A 127 -2.57 -13.32 -0.15
N ALA A 128 -3.34 -12.25 -0.04
CA ALA A 128 -4.79 -12.26 -0.24
C ALA A 128 -5.15 -12.63 -1.68
N PHE A 129 -4.44 -12.09 -2.68
CA PHE A 129 -4.65 -12.42 -4.09
C PHE A 129 -4.41 -13.89 -4.40
N LEU A 130 -3.31 -14.46 -3.88
CA LEU A 130 -2.98 -15.88 -4.05
C LEU A 130 -4.00 -16.80 -3.36
N ARG A 131 -4.64 -16.34 -2.27
CA ARG A 131 -5.72 -17.06 -1.58
C ARG A 131 -7.07 -16.89 -2.28
N GLY A 132 -7.31 -15.75 -2.92
CA GLY A 132 -8.55 -15.33 -3.58
C GLY A 132 -8.83 -16.06 -4.90
N GLY A 133 -8.71 -17.38 -4.91
CA GLY A 133 -9.04 -18.22 -6.07
C GLY A 133 -10.54 -18.29 -6.36
N GLY A 134 -10.89 -18.73 -7.57
CA GLY A 134 -12.29 -18.89 -7.99
C GLY A 134 -12.45 -18.75 -9.49
N THR A 135 -13.61 -19.18 -10.00
CA THR A 135 -13.99 -19.00 -11.40
C THR A 135 -14.96 -17.85 -11.52
N GLY A 136 -14.69 -16.92 -12.44
CA GLY A 136 -15.52 -15.74 -12.71
C GLY A 136 -15.05 -14.49 -11.94
N ALA A 137 -14.93 -13.37 -12.68
CA ALA A 137 -14.35 -12.12 -12.21
C ALA A 137 -15.01 -11.60 -10.91
N THR A 138 -16.34 -11.58 -10.89
CA THR A 138 -17.12 -11.05 -9.78
C THR A 138 -17.01 -11.90 -8.52
N THR A 139 -17.19 -13.22 -8.64
CA THR A 139 -17.08 -14.14 -7.49
C THR A 139 -15.67 -14.12 -6.91
N ARG A 140 -14.66 -14.07 -7.79
CA ARG A 140 -13.27 -13.92 -7.36
C ARG A 140 -13.03 -12.61 -6.63
N SER A 141 -13.60 -11.50 -7.11
CA SER A 141 -13.46 -10.19 -6.48
C SER A 141 -14.14 -10.14 -5.12
N ALA A 142 -15.33 -10.73 -4.96
CA ALA A 142 -15.99 -10.83 -3.66
C ALA A 142 -15.18 -11.66 -2.65
N ARG A 143 -14.59 -12.78 -3.08
CA ARG A 143 -13.66 -13.55 -2.25
C ARG A 143 -12.41 -12.77 -1.88
N LEU A 144 -11.87 -12.04 -2.85
CA LEU A 144 -10.69 -11.22 -2.65
C LEU A 144 -10.97 -10.09 -1.66
N PHE A 145 -12.16 -9.48 -1.70
CA PHE A 145 -12.61 -8.52 -0.70
C PHE A 145 -12.53 -9.13 0.71
N VAL A 146 -13.18 -10.28 0.93
CA VAL A 146 -13.16 -10.97 2.23
C VAL A 146 -11.73 -11.33 2.65
N ALA A 147 -10.94 -11.90 1.73
CA ALA A 147 -9.55 -12.27 2.01
C ALA A 147 -8.65 -11.07 2.35
N MET A 148 -8.89 -9.91 1.74
CA MET A 148 -8.16 -8.67 2.02
C MET A 148 -8.56 -8.09 3.38
N SER A 149 -9.85 -8.08 3.70
CA SER A 149 -10.34 -7.65 5.02
C SER A 149 -9.81 -8.56 6.13
N GLU A 150 -9.86 -9.88 5.97
CA GLU A 150 -9.30 -10.85 6.93
C GLU A 150 -7.79 -10.73 7.09
N ALA A 151 -7.08 -10.40 6.01
CA ALA A 151 -5.64 -10.21 6.03
C ALA A 151 -5.23 -8.84 6.59
N GLU A 152 -6.20 -7.95 6.89
CA GLU A 152 -5.96 -6.56 7.29
C GLU A 152 -4.99 -5.87 6.33
N VAL A 153 -5.28 -5.91 5.02
CA VAL A 153 -4.36 -5.33 4.02
C VAL A 153 -4.15 -3.83 4.23
N ILE A 154 -5.13 -3.16 4.84
CA ILE A 154 -5.00 -1.80 5.35
C ILE A 154 -4.76 -1.91 6.86
N ALA A 155 -3.50 -1.75 7.27
CA ALA A 155 -3.07 -2.00 8.65
C ALA A 155 -3.34 -0.84 9.62
N ASP A 156 -3.45 0.39 9.10
CA ASP A 156 -3.80 1.59 9.87
C ASP A 156 -4.50 2.59 8.94
N VAL A 157 -5.57 3.22 9.42
CA VAL A 157 -6.23 4.35 8.74
C VAL A 157 -6.52 5.42 9.77
N ARG A 158 -6.06 6.63 9.49
CA ARG A 158 -6.33 7.82 10.28
C ARG A 158 -7.17 8.77 9.46
N MET A 159 -8.44 8.85 9.81
CA MET A 159 -9.39 9.79 9.21
C MET A 159 -9.11 11.21 9.70
N GLU A 160 -9.41 12.18 8.85
CA GLU A 160 -9.50 13.58 9.28
C GLU A 160 -10.59 13.72 10.35
N PRO A 161 -10.40 14.54 11.39
CA PRO A 161 -11.40 14.70 12.46
C PRO A 161 -12.78 15.19 11.97
N ALA A 162 -12.82 15.82 10.79
CA ALA A 162 -14.04 16.32 10.16
C ALA A 162 -14.69 15.31 9.19
N ALA A 163 -14.09 14.14 8.97
CA ALA A 163 -14.65 13.11 8.09
C ALA A 163 -15.89 12.45 8.73
N ASP A 164 -16.91 12.17 7.92
CA ASP A 164 -18.18 11.53 8.34
C ASP A 164 -18.11 9.98 8.32
N LEU A 165 -16.90 9.44 8.22
CA LEU A 165 -16.64 8.00 8.09
C LEU A 165 -15.71 7.54 9.21
N SER A 166 -16.05 6.39 9.81
CA SER A 166 -15.10 5.68 10.66
C SER A 166 -13.99 5.04 9.82
N ALA A 167 -12.84 4.73 10.44
CA ALA A 167 -11.73 4.06 9.78
C ALA A 167 -12.14 2.72 9.14
N HIS A 168 -12.94 1.92 9.86
CA HIS A 168 -13.46 0.63 9.37
C HIS A 168 -14.36 0.80 8.16
N GLU A 169 -15.24 1.81 8.18
CA GLU A 169 -16.09 2.10 7.02
C GLU A 169 -15.26 2.57 5.82
N ALA A 170 -14.27 3.45 6.04
CA ALA A 170 -13.41 3.92 4.97
C ALA A 170 -12.60 2.78 4.33
N GLU A 171 -12.07 1.86 5.13
CA GLU A 171 -11.40 0.64 4.65
C GLU A 171 -12.34 -0.18 3.76
N ARG A 172 -13.54 -0.49 4.26
CA ARG A 172 -14.53 -1.30 3.55
C ARG A 172 -14.92 -0.68 2.21
N LEU A 173 -15.18 0.64 2.21
CA LEU A 173 -15.50 1.40 1.01
C LEU A 173 -14.35 1.41 0.01
N ALA A 174 -13.12 1.59 0.48
CA ALA A 174 -11.93 1.60 -0.37
C ALA A 174 -11.66 0.26 -1.04
N LEU A 175 -11.77 -0.84 -0.30
CA LEU A 175 -11.62 -2.19 -0.84
C LEU A 175 -12.67 -2.48 -1.92
N PHE A 176 -13.93 -2.08 -1.68
CA PHE A 176 -15.01 -2.27 -2.65
C PHE A 176 -14.79 -1.44 -3.92
N ALA A 177 -14.52 -0.13 -3.77
CA ALA A 177 -14.26 0.78 -4.88
C ALA A 177 -13.11 0.30 -5.76
N MET A 178 -12.00 -0.14 -5.14
CA MET A 178 -10.84 -0.67 -5.86
C MET A 178 -11.19 -1.92 -6.67
N LEU A 179 -11.91 -2.89 -6.08
CA LEU A 179 -12.31 -4.11 -6.80
C LEU A 179 -13.29 -3.80 -7.93
N LEU A 180 -14.23 -2.87 -7.69
CA LEU A 180 -15.19 -2.43 -8.68
C LEU A 180 -14.47 -1.77 -9.88
N TRP A 181 -13.48 -0.93 -9.61
CA TRP A 181 -12.61 -0.35 -10.64
C TRP A 181 -11.80 -1.40 -11.42
N MET A 182 -11.29 -2.45 -10.76
CA MET A 182 -10.60 -3.54 -11.45
C MET A 182 -11.53 -4.44 -12.29
N LEU A 183 -12.85 -4.36 -12.05
CA LEU A 183 -13.86 -5.12 -12.78
C LEU A 183 -14.54 -4.34 -13.92
N SER A 184 -14.36 -3.02 -13.96
CA SER A 184 -15.00 -2.18 -14.98
C SER A 184 -14.37 -2.39 -16.34
N ASP A 185 -15.18 -2.30 -17.40
CA ASP A 185 -14.69 -2.39 -18.77
C ASP A 185 -13.97 -1.08 -19.09
N ARG A 186 -12.63 -1.11 -19.07
CA ARG A 186 -11.78 0.09 -19.22
C ARG A 186 -11.67 0.49 -20.69
N ASP A 187 -12.74 1.05 -21.25
CA ASP A 187 -12.67 1.72 -22.56
C ASP A 187 -12.17 3.16 -22.38
N ILE A 188 -10.83 3.32 -22.37
CA ILE A 188 -10.08 4.57 -22.63
C ILE A 188 -10.56 5.82 -21.85
N GLY A 189 -10.87 5.69 -20.56
CA GLY A 189 -11.04 6.80 -19.62
C GLY A 189 -9.81 7.00 -18.72
N ASP A 190 -9.68 8.18 -18.08
CA ASP A 190 -8.65 8.39 -17.05
C ASP A 190 -8.87 7.40 -15.89
N ALA A 191 -7.80 6.72 -15.46
CA ALA A 191 -7.87 5.75 -14.38
C ALA A 191 -8.28 6.40 -13.05
N SER A 192 -7.95 7.67 -12.82
CA SER A 192 -8.40 8.41 -11.64
C SER A 192 -9.90 8.66 -11.67
N ASP A 193 -10.45 9.04 -12.81
CA ASP A 193 -11.88 9.34 -12.95
C ASP A 193 -12.73 8.09 -12.72
N ALA A 194 -12.27 6.95 -13.24
CA ALA A 194 -12.90 5.65 -12.97
C ALA A 194 -12.81 5.27 -11.48
N LEU A 195 -11.67 5.51 -10.81
CA LEU A 195 -11.56 5.27 -9.37
C LEU A 195 -12.45 6.21 -8.55
N ASP A 196 -12.60 7.46 -8.96
CA ASP A 196 -13.48 8.44 -8.32
C ASP A 196 -14.95 8.02 -8.49
N ALA A 197 -15.35 7.59 -9.69
CA ALA A 197 -16.67 7.03 -9.96
C ALA A 197 -16.96 5.80 -9.09
N ALA A 198 -16.02 4.85 -9.03
CA ALA A 198 -16.14 3.67 -8.18
C ALA A 198 -16.23 4.02 -6.68
N SER A 199 -15.51 5.06 -6.25
CA SER A 199 -15.56 5.57 -4.87
C SER A 199 -16.92 6.18 -4.54
N MET A 200 -17.49 6.98 -5.45
CA MET A 200 -18.84 7.53 -5.28
C MET A 200 -19.91 6.43 -5.21
N ILE A 201 -19.80 5.40 -6.04
CA ILE A 201 -20.69 4.22 -5.98
C ILE A 201 -20.54 3.51 -4.64
N ALA A 202 -19.31 3.29 -4.16
CA ALA A 202 -19.08 2.66 -2.86
C ALA A 202 -19.74 3.46 -1.73
N ILE A 203 -19.58 4.79 -1.72
CA ILE A 203 -20.21 5.68 -0.72
C ILE A 203 -21.74 5.56 -0.80
N ALA A 204 -22.31 5.56 -2.00
CA ALA A 204 -23.75 5.41 -2.19
C ALA A 204 -24.29 4.07 -1.66
N LEU A 205 -23.47 3.01 -1.69
CA LEU A 205 -23.78 1.67 -1.20
C LEU A 205 -23.32 1.42 0.25
N ARG A 206 -23.00 2.47 1.03
CA ARG A 206 -22.42 2.34 2.38
C ARG A 206 -23.23 1.41 3.29
N SER A 207 -24.56 1.52 3.28
CA SER A 207 -25.47 0.69 4.09
C SER A 207 -25.49 -0.76 3.64
N GLU A 208 -25.56 -0.99 2.34
CA GLU A 208 -25.63 -2.29 1.69
C GLU A 208 -24.32 -3.05 1.94
N LEU A 209 -23.18 -2.37 1.82
CA LEU A 209 -21.86 -2.92 2.12
C LEU A 209 -21.69 -3.25 3.61
N ALA A 210 -22.35 -2.51 4.50
CA ALA A 210 -22.37 -2.87 5.92
C ALA A 210 -23.15 -4.16 6.19
N CYS A 211 -24.26 -4.36 5.50
CA CYS A 211 -25.04 -5.59 5.60
C CYS A 211 -24.37 -6.79 4.92
N ALA A 212 -23.58 -6.55 3.87
CA ALA A 212 -22.89 -7.57 3.08
C ALA A 212 -21.52 -7.99 3.65
N GLU A 213 -21.14 -7.50 4.82
CA GLU A 213 -19.82 -7.75 5.41
C GLU A 213 -19.61 -9.25 5.69
N GLY A 214 -18.61 -9.84 5.03
CA GLY A 214 -18.33 -11.28 5.08
C GLY A 214 -19.27 -12.15 4.23
N ASP A 215 -20.29 -11.58 3.58
CA ASP A 215 -21.18 -12.29 2.66
C ASP A 215 -20.69 -12.16 1.22
N GLU A 216 -19.89 -13.14 0.80
CA GLU A 216 -19.36 -13.22 -0.57
C GLU A 216 -20.46 -13.18 -1.65
N VAL A 217 -21.65 -13.74 -1.39
CA VAL A 217 -22.72 -13.84 -2.39
C VAL A 217 -23.33 -12.47 -2.64
N THR A 218 -23.65 -11.76 -1.55
CA THR A 218 -24.19 -10.40 -1.64
C THR A 218 -23.16 -9.43 -2.22
N LEU A 219 -21.89 -9.53 -1.81
CA LEU A 219 -20.80 -8.73 -2.39
C LEU A 219 -20.62 -8.98 -3.89
N ALA A 220 -20.70 -10.24 -4.33
CA ALA A 220 -20.64 -10.56 -5.74
C ALA A 220 -21.84 -9.97 -6.51
N ALA A 221 -23.05 -10.02 -5.94
CA ALA A 221 -24.22 -9.40 -6.59
C ALA A 221 -24.02 -7.90 -6.80
N LEU A 222 -23.54 -7.17 -5.78
CA LEU A 222 -23.25 -5.73 -5.87
C LEU A 222 -22.16 -5.43 -6.91
N LEU A 223 -21.03 -6.14 -6.87
CA LEU A 223 -19.95 -5.94 -7.84
C LEU A 223 -20.41 -6.22 -9.28
N LYS A 224 -21.29 -7.20 -9.48
CA LYS A 224 -21.83 -7.54 -10.80
C LYS A 224 -22.78 -6.45 -11.31
N GLU A 225 -23.64 -5.94 -10.43
CA GLU A 225 -24.61 -4.91 -10.77
C GLU A 225 -23.90 -3.60 -11.17
N PHE A 226 -22.90 -3.19 -10.40
CA PHE A 226 -22.31 -1.86 -10.54
C PHE A 226 -21.09 -1.78 -11.48
N ARG A 227 -20.52 -2.90 -11.94
CA ARG A 227 -19.28 -2.87 -12.77
C ARG A 227 -19.38 -2.09 -14.09
N HIS A 228 -20.59 -1.90 -14.59
CA HIS A 228 -20.84 -1.15 -15.84
C HIS A 228 -21.21 0.32 -15.61
N HIS A 229 -21.11 0.78 -14.35
CA HIS A 229 -21.44 2.15 -13.94
C HIS A 229 -20.21 2.97 -13.53
N VAL A 230 -19.03 2.38 -13.64
CA VAL A 230 -17.71 3.02 -13.47
C VAL A 230 -17.21 3.46 -14.83
#